data_AF-A0A4C1WF79-F1
#
_entry.id   AF-A0A4C1WF79-F1
#
_cell.length_a   1.000
_cell.length_b   1.000
_cell.length_c   1.000
_cell.angle_alpha   90.00
_cell.angle_beta   90.00
_cell.angle_gamma   90.00
#
_symmetry.space_group_name_H-M   'P 1'
#
loop_
_entity.id
_entity.type
_entity.pdbx_description
1 polymer ?
#
loop_
_entity_poly.entity_id
_entity_poly.type
_entity_poly.pdbx_seq_one_letter_code
_entity_poly.pdbx_strand_id
1 'polypeptide(L)'
;MLLGGAHTVERRMAPLSKRLAGVILPHEHFGSHLDDKGMTTDDDLEKRNFQHAGETLAEVWRDMKIDNYDVSAGIDSRRQQAGSSRTKSGVV
;
A
#
# COMPACT_ATOMS: atom_id res chain seq x y z
N MET A 1 -31.35 0.83 -19.60
CA MET A 1 -30.38 1.79 -19.00
C MET A 1 -30.21 1.45 -17.53
N LEU A 2 -28.93 1.38 -17.11
CA LEU A 2 -28.36 1.53 -15.75
C LEU A 2 -28.75 0.51 -14.66
N LEU A 3 -27.77 -0.32 -14.26
CA LEU A 3 -27.38 -0.67 -12.86
C LEU A 3 -26.53 -1.96 -12.91
N GLY A 4 -25.26 -1.94 -12.48
CA GLY A 4 -24.53 -3.21 -12.27
C GLY A 4 -22.99 -3.19 -12.17
N GLY A 5 -22.33 -2.09 -12.56
CA GLY A 5 -20.86 -2.05 -12.60
C GLY A 5 -20.20 -2.16 -11.21
N ALA A 6 -20.65 -1.38 -10.24
CA ALA A 6 -20.05 -1.32 -8.90
C ALA A 6 -20.18 -2.64 -8.14
N HIS A 7 -21.34 -3.29 -8.21
CA HIS A 7 -21.63 -4.53 -7.48
C HIS A 7 -20.76 -5.72 -7.96
N THR A 8 -20.26 -5.68 -9.20
CA THR A 8 -19.40 -6.75 -9.74
C THR A 8 -17.96 -6.59 -9.25
N VAL A 9 -17.43 -5.37 -9.25
CA VAL A 9 -16.07 -5.09 -8.76
C VAL A 9 -16.00 -5.31 -7.26
N GLU A 10 -16.95 -4.77 -6.49
CA GLU A 10 -16.99 -4.95 -5.03
C GLU A 10 -17.05 -6.42 -4.63
N ARG A 11 -17.87 -7.25 -5.32
CA ARG A 11 -17.92 -8.69 -5.09
C ARG A 11 -16.60 -9.41 -5.39
N ARG A 12 -15.88 -8.98 -6.41
CA ARG A 12 -14.54 -9.52 -6.76
C ARG A 12 -13.46 -9.05 -5.79
N MET A 13 -13.61 -7.85 -5.24
CA MET A 13 -12.70 -7.25 -4.27
C MET A 13 -12.94 -7.72 -2.83
N ALA A 14 -14.12 -8.23 -2.48
CA ALA A 14 -14.45 -8.72 -1.15
C ALA A 14 -13.49 -9.81 -0.60
N PRO A 15 -13.11 -10.86 -1.36
CA PRO A 15 -12.11 -11.82 -0.89
C PRO A 15 -10.71 -11.22 -0.75
N LEU A 16 -10.35 -10.27 -1.63
CA LEU A 16 -9.09 -9.52 -1.55
C LEU A 16 -9.02 -8.70 -0.25
N SER A 17 -10.01 -7.84 0.00
CA SER A 17 -10.01 -6.99 1.19
C SER A 17 -10.05 -7.80 2.48
N LYS A 18 -10.77 -8.94 2.52
CA LYS A 18 -10.84 -9.82 3.68
C LYS A 18 -9.48 -10.45 4.02
N ARG A 19 -8.73 -10.93 3.02
CA ARG A 19 -7.40 -11.54 3.26
C ARG A 19 -6.38 -10.50 3.70
N LEU A 20 -6.52 -9.26 3.24
CA LEU A 20 -5.64 -8.14 3.60
C LEU A 20 -5.94 -7.52 4.96
N ALA A 21 -7.19 -7.56 5.42
CA ALA A 21 -7.56 -6.97 6.70
C ALA A 21 -6.81 -7.57 7.90
N GLY A 22 -6.23 -8.76 7.75
CA GLY A 22 -5.39 -9.42 8.77
C GLY A 22 -3.88 -9.30 8.54
N VAL A 23 -3.42 -8.66 7.46
CA VAL A 23 -1.99 -8.52 7.17
C VAL A 23 -1.45 -7.33 7.93
N ILE A 24 -0.53 -7.58 8.86
CA ILE A 24 0.24 -6.54 9.55
C ILE A 24 1.56 -6.38 8.80
N LEU A 25 1.75 -5.24 8.15
CA LEU A 25 3.01 -4.90 7.48
C LEU A 25 3.93 -4.15 8.44
N PRO A 26 5.17 -4.61 8.65
CA PRO A 26 6.15 -3.86 9.41
C PRO A 26 6.51 -2.57 8.65
N HIS A 27 6.38 -1.42 9.31
CA HIS A 27 6.68 -0.11 8.71
C HIS A 27 8.16 0.30 8.85
N GLU A 28 8.96 -0.47 9.60
CA GLU A 28 10.38 -0.18 9.90
C GLU A 28 11.29 -1.37 9.56
N HIS A 29 11.02 -2.05 8.44
CA HIS A 29 11.75 -3.27 8.08
C HIS A 29 13.27 -3.08 8.02
N PHE A 30 13.74 -1.95 7.50
CA PHE A 30 15.17 -1.60 7.39
C PHE A 30 15.66 -0.69 8.53
N GLY A 31 14.82 -0.44 9.53
CA GLY A 31 15.09 0.48 10.63
C GLY A 31 14.05 1.59 10.75
N SER A 32 14.11 2.29 11.88
CA SER A 32 13.22 3.40 12.18
C SER A 32 13.58 4.62 11.37
N HIS A 33 12.58 5.18 10.68
CA HIS A 33 12.67 6.41 9.90
C HIS A 33 11.83 7.53 10.51
N LEU A 34 11.26 7.29 11.70
CA LEU A 34 10.35 8.19 12.39
C LEU A 34 10.99 8.69 13.69
N ASP A 35 10.75 9.95 14.04
CA ASP A 35 11.08 10.47 15.37
C ASP A 35 10.00 10.09 16.42
N ASP A 36 10.22 10.50 17.67
CA ASP A 36 9.27 10.28 18.78
C ASP A 36 7.88 10.93 18.55
N LYS A 37 7.76 11.80 17.55
CA LYS A 37 6.51 12.46 17.15
C LYS A 37 5.89 11.82 15.90
N GLY A 38 6.50 10.76 15.36
CA GLY A 38 6.05 10.07 14.15
C GLY A 38 6.35 10.82 12.86
N MET A 39 7.29 11.76 12.86
CA MET A 39 7.70 12.51 11.68
C MET A 39 8.89 11.82 10.99
N THR A 40 8.87 11.79 9.65
CA THR A 40 9.98 11.24 8.88
C THR A 40 11.28 12.01 9.15
N THR A 41 12.31 11.29 9.58
CA THR A 41 13.67 11.80 9.75
C THR A 41 14.60 11.39 8.60
N ASP A 42 14.27 10.32 7.88
CA ASP A 42 15.04 9.79 6.75
C ASP A 42 14.11 9.39 5.59
N ASP A 43 13.98 10.28 4.61
CA ASP A 43 13.12 10.11 3.43
C ASP A 43 13.53 8.90 2.56
N ASP A 44 14.81 8.56 2.51
CA ASP A 44 15.29 7.45 1.68
C ASP A 44 15.10 6.11 2.38
N LEU A 45 15.14 6.09 3.71
CA LEU A 45 14.74 4.93 4.50
C LEU A 45 13.22 4.74 4.49
N GLU A 46 12.43 5.82 4.55
CA GLU A 46 10.97 5.77 4.40
C GLU A 46 10.57 5.14 3.06
N LYS A 47 11.14 5.61 1.94
CA LYS A 47 10.85 5.06 0.61
C LYS A 47 11.17 3.57 0.53
N ARG A 48 12.32 3.14 1.07
CA ARG A 48 12.72 1.73 1.08
C ARG A 48 11.79 0.87 1.92
N ASN A 49 11.42 1.33 3.11
CA ASN A 49 10.44 0.64 3.97
C ASN A 49 9.07 0.54 3.31
N PHE A 50 8.61 1.63 2.68
CA PHE A 50 7.33 1.66 1.96
C PHE A 50 7.33 0.75 0.73
N GLN A 51 8.43 0.74 -0.03
CA GLN A 51 8.60 -0.16 -1.16
C GLN A 51 8.53 -1.62 -0.70
N HIS A 52 9.25 -1.98 0.36
CA HIS A 52 9.25 -3.34 0.89
C HIS A 52 7.87 -3.76 1.37
N ALA A 53 7.16 -2.91 2.12
CA ALA A 53 5.78 -3.17 2.53
C ALA A 53 4.85 -3.40 1.32
N GLY A 54 5.02 -2.61 0.26
CA GLY A 54 4.28 -2.77 -1.00
C GLY A 54 4.62 -4.06 -1.74
N GLU A 55 5.88 -4.50 -1.73
CA GLU A 55 6.33 -5.77 -2.30
C GLU A 55 5.76 -6.96 -1.52
N THR A 56 5.80 -6.93 -0.19
CA THR A 56 5.16 -7.95 0.67
C THR A 56 3.65 -8.04 0.40
N LEU A 57 2.98 -6.89 0.22
CA LEU A 57 1.57 -6.88 -0.13
C LEU A 57 1.32 -7.50 -1.51
N ALA A 58 2.17 -7.19 -2.49
CA ALA A 58 2.09 -7.75 -3.83
C ALA A 58 2.35 -9.27 -3.86
N GLU A 59 3.19 -9.80 -2.97
CA GLU A 59 3.36 -11.25 -2.77
C GLU A 59 2.06 -11.90 -2.31
N VAL A 60 1.43 -11.36 -1.25
CA VAL A 60 0.15 -11.87 -0.75
C VAL A 60 -0.92 -11.86 -1.84
N TRP A 61 -0.91 -10.84 -2.71
CA TRP A 61 -1.84 -10.76 -3.85
C TRP A 61 -1.55 -11.78 -4.93
N ARG A 62 -0.28 -12.01 -5.28
CA ARG A 62 0.12 -13.00 -6.30
C ARG A 62 -0.23 -14.43 -5.90
N ASP A 63 -0.28 -14.71 -4.60
CA ASP A 63 -0.74 -15.99 -4.03
C ASP A 63 -2.28 -16.16 -4.03
N MET A 64 -3.03 -15.20 -4.58
CA MET A 64 -4.48 -15.27 -4.70
C MET A 64 -4.92 -15.63 -6.13
N LYS A 65 -6.08 -16.26 -6.21
CA LYS A 65 -6.82 -16.45 -7.47
C LYS A 65 -8.13 -15.69 -7.40
N ILE A 66 -8.41 -14.88 -8.42
CA ILE A 66 -9.67 -14.15 -8.55
C ILE A 66 -10.39 -14.70 -9.78
N ASP A 67 -11.61 -15.17 -9.60
CA ASP A 67 -12.39 -15.81 -10.67
C ASP A 67 -11.63 -16.95 -11.38
N ASN A 68 -10.79 -17.68 -10.63
CA ASN A 68 -9.93 -18.75 -11.13
C ASN A 68 -8.76 -18.30 -12.04
N TYR A 69 -8.48 -16.99 -12.09
CA TYR A 69 -7.31 -16.42 -12.73
C TYR A 69 -6.24 -16.05 -11.70
N ASP A 70 -4.97 -16.23 -12.08
CA ASP A 70 -3.84 -15.78 -11.27
C ASP A 70 -3.78 -14.26 -11.22
N VAL A 71 -3.36 -13.72 -10.08
CA VAL A 71 -3.26 -12.29 -9.85
C VAL A 71 -1.83 -11.82 -10.13
N SER A 72 -1.71 -10.76 -10.95
CA SER A 72 -0.46 -10.02 -11.11
C SER A 72 -0.51 -8.75 -10.26
N ALA A 73 0.52 -8.54 -9.44
CA ALA A 73 0.62 -7.39 -8.55
C ALA A 73 2.07 -6.91 -8.45
N GLY A 74 2.25 -5.60 -8.29
CA GLY A 74 3.54 -4.95 -8.11
C GLY A 74 3.38 -3.51 -7.64
N ILE A 75 4.40 -2.98 -6.98
CA ILE A 75 4.41 -1.60 -6.51
C ILE A 75 4.83 -0.65 -7.65
N ASP A 76 4.06 0.42 -7.90
CA ASP A 76 4.46 1.48 -8.84
C ASP A 76 5.34 2.51 -8.11
N SER A 77 6.66 2.37 -8.30
CA SER A 77 7.67 3.23 -7.69
C SER A 77 7.63 4.69 -8.19
N ARG A 78 6.89 5.00 -9.26
CA ARG A 78 6.73 6.39 -9.75
C ARG A 78 5.84 7.24 -8.86
N ARG A 79 4.99 6.64 -8.01
CA ARG A 79 4.12 7.38 -7.08
C ARG A 79 4.81 7.80 -5.78
N GLN A 80 5.94 7.18 -5.43
CA GLN A 80 6.66 7.52 -4.19
C GLN A 80 7.36 8.89 -4.25
N GLN A 81 7.56 9.46 -5.45
CA GLN A 81 8.19 10.78 -5.62
C GLN A 81 7.24 11.97 -5.36
N ALA A 82 5.92 11.73 -5.32
CA ALA A 82 4.92 12.81 -5.22
C ALA A 82 4.51 13.16 -3.78
N GLY A 83 4.95 12.41 -2.77
CA GLY A 83 4.55 12.57 -1.36
C GLY A 83 5.36 13.61 -0.56
N SER A 84 6.56 13.97 -1.00
CA SER A 84 7.52 14.78 -0.20
C SER A 84 7.14 16.28 -0.08
N SER A 85 6.16 16.78 -0.85
CA SER A 85 5.81 18.21 -0.85
C SER A 85 4.63 18.63 0.04
N ARG A 86 4.05 17.74 0.86
CA ARG A 86 2.93 18.13 1.75
C ARG A 86 3.38 18.32 3.19
N THR A 87 3.44 19.61 3.56
CA THR A 87 3.39 20.23 4.90
C THR A 87 4.73 20.66 5.55
N LYS A 88 5.34 21.69 4.98
CA LYS A 88 5.96 22.78 5.76
C LYS A 88 5.32 24.12 5.38
N SER A 89 4.05 24.31 5.72
CA SER A 89 3.48 25.66 5.80
C SER A 89 2.28 25.63 6.74
N GLY A 90 2.42 26.30 7.88
CA GLY A 90 1.40 26.34 8.93
C GLY A 90 1.98 26.65 10.31
N VAL A 91 2.85 27.66 10.40
CA VAL A 91 3.04 28.39 11.66
C VAL A 91 2.21 29.66 11.52
N VAL A 92 1.18 29.78 12.36
CA VAL A 92 0.51 31.04 12.68
C VAL A 92 1.24 31.69 13.84
#